data_AF-A0A537AI71-F1
#
_entry.id   AF-A0A537AI71-F1
#
_cell.length_a   1.000
_cell.length_b   1.000
_cell.length_c   1.000
_cell.angle_alpha   90.00
_cell.angle_beta   90.00
_cell.angle_gamma   90.00
#
_symmetry.space_group_name_H-M   'P 1'
#
loop_
_entity.id
_entity.type
_entity.pdbx_description
1 polymer ?
#
loop_
_entity_poly.entity_id
_entity_poly.type
_entity_poly.pdbx_seq_one_letter_code
_entity_poly.pdbx_strand_id
1 'polypeptide(L)'
;MALACVALLGGCTTLASKGAVVGCQAADTGTTLHAMDQGARELNPVVAAVLGAVGPAGFIAAKLGVTLLVLHYHAELSSALLATVNGVTCAAAANNAVVARKLSAKPD
;
A
#
# COMPACT_ATOMS: atom_id res chain seq x y z
N MET A 1 12.48 -28.12 2.53
CA MET A 1 11.12 -27.84 2.03
C MET A 1 10.13 -27.43 3.12
N ALA A 2 10.06 -28.11 4.27
CA ALA A 2 9.12 -27.75 5.35
C ALA A 2 9.25 -26.31 5.90
N LEU A 3 10.48 -25.81 6.11
CA LEU A 3 10.71 -24.44 6.61
C LEU A 3 10.24 -23.35 5.63
N ALA A 4 10.44 -23.57 4.32
CA ALA A 4 9.98 -22.66 3.29
C ALA A 4 8.46 -22.61 3.23
N CYS A 5 7.79 -23.76 3.38
CA CYS A 5 6.32 -23.81 3.46
C CYS A 5 5.79 -23.10 4.71
N VAL A 6 6.45 -23.22 5.88
CA VAL A 6 6.04 -22.52 7.11
C VAL A 6 6.23 -21.00 6.97
N ALA A 7 7.31 -20.55 6.34
CA ALA A 7 7.53 -19.13 6.07
C ALA A 7 6.54 -18.56 5.04
N LEU A 8 6.22 -19.33 3.99
CA LEU A 8 5.20 -18.96 2.98
C LEU A 8 3.79 -18.93 3.58
N LEU A 9 3.42 -19.93 4.40
CA LEU A 9 2.11 -20.01 5.06
C LEU A 9 1.98 -18.96 6.18
N GLY A 10 3.04 -18.72 6.94
CA GLY A 10 3.11 -17.65 7.93
C GLY A 10 3.05 -16.25 7.30
N GLY A 11 3.71 -16.08 6.15
CA GLY A 11 3.64 -14.87 5.33
C GLY A 11 2.23 -14.63 4.80
N CYS A 12 1.59 -15.64 4.21
CA CYS A 12 0.22 -15.54 3.68
C CYS A 12 -0.81 -15.27 4.78
N THR A 13 -0.72 -15.91 5.94
CA THR A 13 -1.62 -15.65 7.07
C THR A 13 -1.43 -14.26 7.65
N THR A 14 -0.18 -13.79 7.77
CA THR A 14 0.11 -12.41 8.17
C THR A 14 -0.44 -11.42 7.15
N LEU A 15 -0.20 -11.64 5.86
CA LEU A 15 -0.68 -10.80 4.77
C LEU A 15 -2.21 -10.83 4.62
N ALA A 16 -2.89 -11.90 5.00
CA ALA A 16 -4.35 -11.96 4.98
C ALA A 16 -5.01 -11.28 6.21
N SER A 17 -4.21 -10.86 7.20
CA SER A 17 -4.74 -10.29 8.45
C SER A 17 -5.32 -8.89 8.25
N LYS A 18 -6.26 -8.50 9.14
CA LYS A 18 -6.77 -7.13 9.23
C LYS A 18 -5.65 -6.12 9.50
N GLY A 19 -4.66 -6.50 10.29
CA GLY A 19 -3.48 -5.67 10.58
C GLY A 19 -2.67 -5.37 9.31
N ALA A 20 -2.49 -6.34 8.42
CA ALA A 20 -1.82 -6.12 7.15
C ALA A 20 -2.60 -5.19 6.22
N VAL A 21 -3.95 -5.27 6.20
CA VAL A 21 -4.79 -4.31 5.45
C VAL A 21 -4.50 -2.89 5.90
N VAL A 22 -4.59 -2.63 7.20
CA VAL A 22 -4.35 -1.28 7.76
C VAL A 22 -2.91 -0.84 7.54
N GLY A 23 -1.95 -1.70 7.86
CA GLY A 23 -0.53 -1.40 7.79
C GLY A 23 -0.05 -1.12 6.37
N CYS A 24 -0.39 -1.99 5.41
CA CYS A 24 0.01 -1.80 4.01
C CYS A 24 -0.64 -0.55 3.41
N GLN A 25 -1.93 -0.30 3.68
CA GLN A 25 -2.59 0.90 3.17
C GLN A 25 -2.04 2.19 3.77
N ALA A 26 -1.74 2.20 5.07
CA ALA A 26 -1.11 3.35 5.72
C ALA A 26 0.30 3.60 5.18
N ALA A 27 1.10 2.54 5.02
CA ALA A 27 2.44 2.63 4.47
C ALA A 27 2.44 3.13 3.02
N ASP A 28 1.56 2.58 2.17
CA ASP A 28 1.41 3.00 0.77
C ASP A 28 1.00 4.47 0.70
N THR A 29 -0.04 4.86 1.44
CA THR A 29 -0.51 6.26 1.48
C THR A 29 0.61 7.21 1.91
N GLY A 30 1.29 6.90 3.01
CA GLY A 30 2.35 7.75 3.55
C GLY A 30 3.56 7.85 2.62
N THR A 31 4.00 6.73 2.05
CA THR A 31 5.17 6.70 1.15
C THR A 31 4.87 7.31 -0.21
N THR A 32 3.65 7.17 -0.76
CA THR A 32 3.23 7.88 -1.98
C THR A 32 3.30 9.39 -1.77
N LEU A 33 2.65 9.91 -0.72
CA LEU A 33 2.63 11.35 -0.45
C LEU A 33 4.04 11.88 -0.17
N HIS A 34 4.83 11.16 0.60
CA HIS A 34 6.21 11.53 0.87
C HIS A 34 7.07 11.54 -0.41
N ALA A 35 6.98 10.52 -1.27
CA ALA A 35 7.72 10.50 -2.52
C ALA A 35 7.32 11.67 -3.44
N MET A 36 6.03 11.99 -3.50
CA MET A 36 5.55 13.11 -4.30
C MET A 36 6.01 14.48 -3.78
N ASP A 37 6.07 14.65 -2.46
CA ASP A 37 6.66 15.85 -1.83
C ASP A 37 8.13 16.02 -2.21
N GLN A 38 8.84 14.91 -2.46
CA GLN A 38 10.22 14.90 -2.97
C GLN A 38 10.32 15.05 -4.51
N GLY A 39 9.21 15.36 -5.20
CA GLY A 39 9.18 15.56 -6.66
C GLY A 39 8.94 14.30 -7.49
N ALA A 40 8.55 13.17 -6.87
CA ALA A 40 8.14 11.99 -7.63
C ALA A 40 6.84 12.24 -8.39
N ARG A 41 6.67 11.53 -9.51
CA ARG A 41 5.43 11.50 -10.28
C ARG A 41 4.72 10.17 -10.08
N GLU A 42 3.44 10.23 -9.73
CA GLU A 42 2.58 9.05 -9.64
C GLU A 42 2.36 8.43 -11.02
N LEU A 43 2.59 7.12 -11.12
CA LEU A 43 2.46 6.35 -12.36
C LEU A 43 1.10 5.66 -12.48
N ASN A 44 0.41 5.43 -11.36
CA ASN A 44 -0.95 4.93 -11.36
C ASN A 44 -1.92 6.04 -11.79
N PRO A 45 -2.58 5.94 -12.96
CA PRO A 45 -3.42 7.01 -13.48
C PRO A 45 -4.64 7.30 -12.60
N VAL A 46 -5.14 6.31 -11.86
CA VAL A 46 -6.28 6.50 -10.94
C VAL A 46 -5.83 7.30 -9.73
N VAL A 47 -4.69 6.94 -9.12
CA VAL A 47 -4.15 7.67 -7.98
C VAL A 47 -3.74 9.08 -8.37
N ALA A 48 -3.11 9.24 -9.54
CA ALA A 48 -2.77 10.55 -10.09
C ALA A 48 -4.02 11.42 -10.35
N ALA A 49 -5.10 10.83 -10.89
CA ALA A 49 -6.36 11.55 -11.10
C ALA A 49 -7.01 11.97 -9.78
N VAL A 50 -7.03 11.10 -8.77
CA VAL A 50 -7.55 11.43 -7.43
C VAL A 50 -6.73 12.56 -6.81
N LEU A 51 -5.41 12.44 -6.80
CA LEU A 51 -4.53 13.47 -6.26
C LEU A 51 -4.65 14.80 -7.02
N GLY A 52 -4.81 14.77 -8.35
CA GLY A 52 -5.02 15.97 -9.15
C GLY A 52 -6.37 16.64 -8.92
N ALA A 53 -7.43 15.86 -8.69
CA ALA A 53 -8.79 16.38 -8.53
C ALA A 53 -9.11 16.86 -7.11
N VAL A 54 -8.65 16.11 -6.09
CA VAL A 54 -9.04 16.32 -4.69
C VAL A 54 -7.85 16.45 -3.73
N GLY A 55 -6.62 16.45 -4.24
CA GLY A 55 -5.40 16.65 -3.46
C GLY A 55 -5.06 15.50 -2.50
N PRO A 56 -4.02 15.70 -1.67
CA PRO A 56 -3.57 14.72 -0.69
C PRO A 56 -4.65 14.29 0.30
N ALA A 57 -5.48 15.23 0.77
CA ALA A 57 -6.56 14.95 1.72
C ALA A 57 -7.62 14.02 1.12
N GLY A 58 -8.02 14.25 -0.15
CA GLY A 58 -8.95 13.38 -0.84
C GLY A 58 -8.37 11.99 -1.13
N PHE A 59 -7.08 11.89 -1.44
CA PHE A 59 -6.39 10.61 -1.55
C PHE A 59 -6.38 9.83 -0.22
N ILE A 60 -6.06 10.49 0.89
CA ILE A 60 -6.11 9.89 2.24
C ILE A 60 -7.54 9.40 2.54
N ALA A 61 -8.56 10.23 2.29
CA ALA A 61 -9.95 9.85 2.51
C ALA A 61 -10.37 8.64 1.67
N ALA A 62 -9.97 8.59 0.40
CA ALA A 62 -10.24 7.43 -0.46
C ALA A 62 -9.58 6.15 0.07
N LYS A 63 -8.31 6.23 0.51
CA LYS A 63 -7.58 5.12 1.13
C LYS A 63 -8.19 4.65 2.45
N LEU A 64 -8.68 5.58 3.28
CA LEU A 64 -9.43 5.25 4.49
C LEU A 64 -10.75 4.55 4.15
N GLY A 65 -11.50 5.06 3.18
CA GLY A 65 -12.74 4.44 2.72
C GLY A 65 -12.53 3.00 2.22
N VAL A 66 -11.52 2.77 1.38
CA VAL A 66 -11.15 1.42 0.92
C VAL A 66 -10.74 0.53 2.08
N THR A 67 -9.91 1.03 3.00
CA THR A 67 -9.49 0.28 4.20
C THR A 67 -10.69 -0.16 5.03
N LEU A 68 -11.60 0.77 5.34
CA LEU A 68 -12.81 0.49 6.13
C LEU A 68 -13.74 -0.49 5.41
N LEU A 69 -13.91 -0.34 4.09
CA LEU A 69 -14.74 -1.25 3.29
C LEU A 69 -14.18 -2.68 3.29
N VAL A 70 -12.86 -2.83 3.10
CA VAL A 70 -12.19 -4.14 3.15
C VAL A 70 -12.27 -4.75 4.55
N LEU A 71 -12.13 -3.95 5.60
CA LEU A 71 -12.29 -4.43 6.98
C LEU A 71 -13.73 -4.86 7.30
N HIS A 72 -14.72 -4.16 6.75
CA HIS A 72 -16.13 -4.49 6.89
C HIS A 72 -16.45 -5.86 6.26
N TYR A 73 -16.00 -6.07 5.02
CA TYR A 73 -16.22 -7.31 4.28
C TYR A 73 -15.13 -8.38 4.50
N HIS A 74 -14.21 -8.19 5.44
CA HIS A 74 -13.01 -9.02 5.60
C HIS A 74 -13.32 -10.52 5.73
N ALA A 75 -14.39 -10.88 6.44
CA ALA A 75 -14.80 -12.27 6.64
C ALA A 75 -15.38 -12.94 5.38
N GLU A 76 -15.85 -12.15 4.42
CA GLU A 76 -16.43 -12.63 3.15
C GLU A 76 -15.36 -12.75 2.05
N LEU A 77 -14.21 -12.09 2.23
CA LEU A 77 -13.11 -12.11 1.28
C LEU A 77 -12.21 -13.32 1.50
N SER A 78 -11.73 -13.91 0.39
CA SER A 78 -10.80 -15.04 0.50
C SER A 78 -9.43 -14.58 1.04
N SER A 79 -8.81 -15.41 1.88
CA SER A 79 -7.48 -15.13 2.43
C SER A 79 -6.43 -14.94 1.34
N ALA A 80 -6.56 -15.64 0.21
CA ALA A 80 -5.68 -15.49 -0.94
C ALA A 80 -5.81 -14.09 -1.55
N LEU A 81 -7.04 -13.62 -1.78
CA LEU A 81 -7.28 -12.26 -2.29
C LEU A 81 -6.71 -11.20 -1.33
N LEU A 82 -6.99 -11.32 -0.04
CA LEU A 82 -6.48 -10.40 0.98
C LEU A 82 -4.95 -10.39 1.00
N ALA A 83 -4.32 -11.56 0.99
CA ALA A 83 -2.87 -11.68 0.99
C ALA A 83 -2.24 -11.07 -0.28
N THR A 84 -2.83 -11.30 -1.45
CA THR A 84 -2.38 -10.72 -2.72
C THR A 84 -2.51 -9.20 -2.72
N VAL A 85 -3.68 -8.67 -2.35
CA VAL A 85 -3.93 -7.22 -2.35
C VAL A 85 -3.02 -6.51 -1.36
N ASN A 86 -2.88 -7.04 -0.15
CA ASN A 86 -1.97 -6.47 0.87
C ASN A 86 -0.51 -6.58 0.42
N GLY A 87 -0.11 -7.70 -0.17
CA GLY A 87 1.23 -7.89 -0.70
C GLY A 87 1.59 -6.88 -1.79
N VAL A 88 0.70 -6.68 -2.76
CA VAL A 88 0.86 -5.66 -3.82
C VAL A 88 0.92 -4.25 -3.22
N THR A 89 0.05 -3.95 -2.26
CA THR A 89 0.01 -2.63 -1.61
C THR A 89 1.29 -2.34 -0.83
N CYS A 90 1.78 -3.30 -0.04
CA CYS A 90 3.05 -3.17 0.66
C CYS A 90 4.26 -3.10 -0.30
N ALA A 91 4.22 -3.81 -1.44
CA ALA A 91 5.25 -3.70 -2.46
C ALA A 91 5.30 -2.31 -3.12
N ALA A 92 4.14 -1.72 -3.39
CA ALA A 92 4.04 -0.34 -3.86
C ALA A 92 4.62 0.64 -2.84
N ALA A 93 4.28 0.48 -1.56
CA ALA A 93 4.83 1.30 -0.47
C ALA A 93 6.36 1.21 -0.39
N ALA A 94 6.92 0.00 -0.48
CA ALA A 94 8.36 -0.21 -0.49
C ALA A 94 9.03 0.46 -1.70
N ASN A 95 8.43 0.34 -2.88
CA ASN A 95 8.92 1.03 -4.08
C ASN A 95 8.90 2.55 -3.91
N ASN A 96 7.82 3.12 -3.38
CA ASN A 96 7.69 4.55 -3.15
C ASN A 96 8.74 5.07 -2.16
N ALA A 97 9.01 4.32 -1.08
CA ALA A 97 10.07 4.65 -0.13
C ALA A 97 11.47 4.63 -0.79
N VAL A 98 11.73 3.68 -1.69
CA VAL A 98 12.99 3.62 -2.46
C VAL A 98 13.11 4.82 -3.41
N VAL A 99 12.03 5.18 -4.10
CA VAL A 99 12.01 6.34 -5.00
C VAL A 99 12.26 7.63 -4.21
N ALA A 100 11.56 7.83 -3.09
CA ALA A 100 11.77 9.00 -2.22
C ALA A 100 13.23 9.13 -1.79
N ARG A 101 13.83 8.03 -1.30
CA ARG A 101 15.25 8.00 -0.92
C ARG A 101 16.19 8.37 -2.05
N LYS A 102 15.92 7.91 -3.28
CA LYS A 102 16.75 8.24 -4.45
C LYS A 102 16.65 9.71 -4.83
N LEU A 103 15.47 10.30 -4.68
CA LEU A 103 15.26 11.73 -4.94
C LEU A 103 15.97 12.59 -3.89
N SER A 104 15.81 12.28 -2.60
CA SER A 104 16.48 13.03 -1.52
C SER A 104 18.02 12.91 -1.54
N ALA A 105 18.57 11.84 -2.14
CA ALA A 105 20.01 11.62 -2.23
C ALA A 105 20.66 12.28 -3.47
N LYS A 106 19.88 12.84 -4.38
CA LYS A 106 20.40 13.50 -5.59
C LYS A 106 20.58 14.99 -5.26
N PRO A 107 21.82 15.51 -5.13
CA PRO A 107 22.02 16.94 -4.97
C PRO A 107 21.59 17.65 -6.27
N ASP A 108 20.95 18.81 -6.12
CA ASP A 108 20.50 19.67 -7.21
C ASP A 108 21.61 19.99 -8.23
#